data_AF-A0A085WFY6-F1
#
_entry.id   AF-A0A085WFY6-F1
#
_cell.length_a   1.000
_cell.length_b   1.000
_cell.length_c   1.000
_cell.angle_alpha   90.00
_cell.angle_beta   90.00
_cell.angle_gamma   90.00
#
_symmetry.space_group_name_H-M   'P 1'
#
loop_
_entity.id
_entity.type
_entity.pdbx_description
1 polymer ?
#
loop_
_entity_poly.entity_id
_entity_poly.type
_entity_poly.pdbx_seq_one_letter_code
_entity_poly.pdbx_strand_id
1 'polypeptide(L)'
;MRAPCLALLALVLAGCPKQVERVAGTDDSQIDAAAARLEELRLKEQSETLSCLERCSVAQQTCAVTEDLCGLVEANPDRGDLPPRCVQAREQCAQANGGCTRCRSGD
;
A
#
# COMPACT_ATOMS: atom_id res chain seq x y z
N MET A 1 -60.51 -18.68 22.51
CA MET A 1 -59.53 -18.59 21.42
C MET A 1 -58.36 -17.75 21.94
N ARG A 2 -57.34 -18.34 22.57
CA ARG A 2 -56.02 -18.70 22.00
C ARG A 2 -55.38 -17.55 21.18
N ALA A 3 -54.30 -17.00 21.75
CA ALA A 3 -53.40 -15.94 21.27
C ALA A 3 -52.65 -16.36 19.97
N PRO A 4 -51.84 -15.51 19.27
CA PRO A 4 -50.68 -14.84 19.88
C PRO A 4 -50.23 -13.47 19.31
N CYS A 5 -49.29 -12.91 20.08
CA CYS A 5 -48.32 -11.86 19.81
C CYS A 5 -47.83 -11.73 18.36
N LEU A 6 -47.76 -10.48 17.87
CA LEU A 6 -46.81 -10.04 16.84
C LEU A 6 -46.36 -8.62 17.23
N ALA A 7 -45.21 -8.54 17.91
CA ALA A 7 -43.96 -7.98 17.36
C ALA A 7 -44.03 -6.45 17.28
N LEU A 8 -43.62 -5.66 18.29
CA LEU A 8 -42.23 -5.50 18.76
C LEU A 8 -41.22 -5.53 17.61
N LEU A 9 -41.23 -4.47 16.78
CA LEU A 9 -40.11 -4.09 15.91
C LEU A 9 -40.00 -2.55 15.89
N ALA A 10 -39.70 -2.01 17.07
CA ALA A 10 -39.22 -0.65 17.24
C ALA A 10 -37.81 -0.72 17.84
N LEU A 11 -36.81 -0.79 16.96
CA LEU A 11 -35.37 -0.53 17.16
C LEU A 11 -34.83 -0.39 15.72
N VAL A 12 -34.83 0.79 15.08
CA VAL A 12 -33.95 1.94 15.34
C VAL A 12 -32.53 1.49 15.70
N LEU A 13 -31.59 1.84 14.80
CA LEU A 13 -30.12 1.76 14.89
C LEU A 13 -29.44 0.45 14.46
N ALA A 14 -29.08 0.38 13.18
CA ALA A 14 -27.72 -0.02 12.78
C ALA A 14 -27.34 0.83 11.56
N GLY A 15 -26.39 1.76 11.78
CA GLY A 15 -26.04 2.79 10.82
C GLY A 15 -25.56 2.24 9.49
N CYS A 16 -26.05 2.82 8.40
CA CYS A 16 -25.30 2.82 7.16
C CYS A 16 -23.98 3.53 7.47
N PRO A 17 -22.80 2.88 7.34
CA PRO A 17 -21.57 3.64 7.30
C PRO A 17 -21.76 4.63 6.16
N LYS A 18 -21.72 5.92 6.51
CA LYS A 18 -21.60 7.02 5.56
C LYS A 18 -20.63 6.52 4.50
N GLN A 19 -21.10 6.28 3.28
CA GLN A 19 -20.19 6.05 2.17
C GLN A 19 -19.34 7.31 2.15
N VAL A 20 -18.10 7.16 2.61
CA VAL A 20 -17.07 8.16 2.39
C VAL A 20 -17.06 8.24 0.88
N GLU A 21 -17.53 9.36 0.35
CA GLU A 21 -17.49 9.64 -1.07
C GLU A 21 -16.02 9.71 -1.42
N ARG A 22 -15.46 8.54 -1.73
CA ARG A 22 -14.09 8.34 -2.13
C ARG A 22 -14.05 8.98 -3.50
N VAL A 23 -13.57 10.22 -3.54
CA VAL A 23 -13.37 10.93 -4.80
C VAL A 23 -12.42 10.05 -5.60
N ALA A 24 -12.90 9.45 -6.67
CA ALA A 24 -12.14 8.45 -7.44
C ALA A 24 -10.72 8.95 -7.83
N GLY A 25 -10.54 10.26 -7.98
CA GLY A 25 -9.24 10.87 -8.26
C GLY A 25 -8.25 10.91 -7.07
N THR A 26 -8.69 10.79 -5.83
CA THR A 26 -7.80 10.82 -4.66
C THR A 26 -7.03 9.52 -4.49
N ASP A 27 -7.63 8.37 -4.79
CA ASP A 27 -6.95 7.07 -4.72
C ASP A 27 -5.97 6.90 -5.88
N ASP A 28 -6.38 7.25 -7.10
CA ASP A 28 -5.49 7.20 -8.27
C ASP A 28 -4.27 8.13 -8.10
N SER A 29 -4.47 9.35 -7.58
CA SER A 29 -3.33 10.25 -7.32
C SER A 29 -2.40 9.75 -6.22
N GLN A 30 -2.91 9.03 -5.20
CA GLN A 30 -2.06 8.39 -4.19
C GLN A 30 -1.26 7.22 -4.79
N ILE A 31 -1.88 6.41 -5.64
CA ILE A 31 -1.22 5.30 -6.35
C ILE A 31 -0.11 5.83 -7.25
N ASP A 32 -0.39 6.88 -8.03
CA ASP A 32 0.60 7.48 -8.92
C ASP A 32 1.74 8.16 -8.14
N ALA A 33 1.43 8.82 -7.02
CA ALA A 33 2.46 9.39 -6.14
C ALA A 33 3.36 8.32 -5.53
N ALA A 34 2.80 7.19 -5.09
CA ALA A 34 3.58 6.05 -4.58
C ALA A 34 4.47 5.45 -5.68
N ALA A 35 3.94 5.29 -6.90
CA ALA A 35 4.70 4.79 -8.04
C ALA A 35 5.86 5.73 -8.42
N ALA A 36 5.61 7.05 -8.47
CA ALA A 36 6.63 8.04 -8.74
C ALA A 36 7.76 7.98 -7.69
N ARG A 37 7.39 7.86 -6.41
CA ARG A 37 8.36 7.79 -5.31
C ARG A 37 9.18 6.50 -5.33
N LEU A 38 8.59 5.37 -5.73
CA LEU A 38 9.34 4.13 -5.96
C LEU A 38 10.38 4.29 -7.07
N GLU A 39 10.02 4.97 -8.17
CA GLU A 39 10.98 5.22 -9.26
C GLU A 39 12.11 6.17 -8.82
N GLU A 40 11.79 7.23 -8.07
CA GLU A 40 12.82 8.12 -7.48
C GLU A 40 13.81 7.35 -6.60
N LEU A 41 13.31 6.45 -5.75
CA LEU A 41 14.13 5.61 -4.89
C LEU A 41 14.96 4.61 -5.69
N ARG A 42 14.40 4.01 -6.75
CA ARG A 42 15.11 3.12 -7.68
C ARG A 42 16.26 3.85 -8.38
N LEU A 43 16.04 5.09 -8.82
CA LEU A 43 17.08 5.92 -9.42
C LEU A 43 18.16 6.28 -8.40
N LYS A 44 17.76 6.58 -7.15
CA LYS A 44 18.71 6.84 -6.07
C LYS A 44 19.56 5.62 -5.76
N GLU A 45 18.98 4.42 -5.68
CA GLU A 45 19.71 3.17 -5.42
C GLU A 45 20.80 2.88 -6.46
N GLN A 46 20.57 3.23 -7.72
CA GLN A 46 21.53 3.07 -8.82
C GLN A 46 22.73 4.02 -8.72
N SER A 47 22.73 4.99 -7.80
CA SER A 47 23.86 5.86 -7.59
C SER A 47 25.06 5.10 -7.00
N GLU A 48 26.18 5.13 -7.72
CA GLU A 48 27.43 4.47 -7.32
C GLU A 48 28.08 5.10 -6.07
N THR A 49 27.66 6.31 -5.67
CA THR A 49 28.26 7.05 -4.56
C THR A 49 27.54 6.87 -3.22
N LEU A 50 26.50 6.03 -3.16
CA LEU A 50 25.79 5.77 -1.89
C LEU A 50 26.70 5.01 -0.92
N SER A 51 26.85 5.56 0.28
CA SER A 51 27.37 4.79 1.42
C SER A 51 26.43 3.62 1.75
N CYS A 52 26.95 2.61 2.44
CA CYS A 52 26.13 1.47 2.86
C CYS A 52 24.96 1.90 3.77
N LEU A 53 25.16 2.89 4.64
CA LEU A 53 24.09 3.44 5.48
C LEU A 53 22.98 4.09 4.64
N GLU A 54 23.35 4.87 3.62
CA GLU A 54 22.37 5.47 2.72
C GLU A 54 21.65 4.42 1.87
N ARG A 55 22.36 3.39 1.40
CA ARG A 55 21.75 2.26 0.68
C ARG A 55 20.70 1.54 1.53
N CYS A 56 21.02 1.28 2.79
CA CYS A 56 20.04 0.70 3.72
C CYS A 56 18.88 1.63 4.04
N SER A 57 19.11 2.94 4.11
CA SER A 57 18.03 3.93 4.26
C SER A 57 17.11 3.98 3.04
N VAL A 58 17.68 3.88 1.83
CA VAL A 58 16.89 3.78 0.58
C VAL A 58 16.06 2.51 0.60
N ALA A 59 16.63 1.36 0.97
CA ALA A 59 15.91 0.10 1.09
C ALA A 59 14.71 0.18 2.03
N GLN A 60 14.88 0.79 3.21
CA GLN A 60 13.79 1.00 4.17
C GLN A 60 12.68 1.89 3.58
N GLN A 61 13.05 2.98 2.91
CA GLN A 61 12.08 3.87 2.26
C GLN A 61 11.33 3.17 1.12
N THR A 62 12.03 2.38 0.30
CA THR A 62 11.40 1.60 -0.79
C THR A 62 10.36 0.66 -0.20
N CYS A 63 10.70 -0.09 0.85
CA CYS A 63 9.76 -1.02 1.48
C CYS A 63 8.56 -0.33 2.13
N ALA A 64 8.75 0.83 2.77
CA ALA A 64 7.63 1.59 3.34
C ALA A 64 6.65 2.05 2.25
N VAL A 65 7.15 2.61 1.14
CA VAL A 65 6.30 3.04 0.01
C VAL A 65 5.63 1.85 -0.66
N THR A 66 6.32 0.70 -0.74
CA THR A 66 5.72 -0.55 -1.21
C THR A 66 4.55 -1.00 -0.35
N GLU A 67 4.68 -0.93 0.98
CA GLU A 67 3.59 -1.26 1.92
C GLU A 67 2.39 -0.32 1.73
N ASP A 68 2.63 0.98 1.60
CA ASP A 68 1.59 1.97 1.32
C ASP A 68 0.86 1.66 0.00
N LEU A 69 1.61 1.40 -1.08
CA LEU A 69 1.03 1.06 -2.38
C LEU A 69 0.21 -0.23 -2.31
N CYS A 70 0.73 -1.28 -1.67
CA CYS A 70 0.01 -2.54 -1.52
C CYS A 70 -1.26 -2.37 -0.66
N GLY A 71 -1.24 -1.52 0.37
CA GLY A 71 -2.43 -1.17 1.14
C GLY A 71 -3.50 -0.47 0.29
N LEU A 72 -3.10 0.39 -0.65
CA LEU A 72 -4.02 1.00 -1.62
C LEU A 72 -4.62 -0.02 -2.59
N VAL A 73 -3.83 -1.02 -3.01
CA VAL A 73 -4.33 -2.14 -3.84
C VAL A 73 -5.36 -2.97 -3.08
N GLU A 74 -5.07 -3.33 -1.83
CA GLU A 74 -5.98 -4.08 -0.97
C GLU A 74 -7.29 -3.32 -0.70
N ALA A 75 -7.21 -1.99 -0.61
CA ALA A 75 -8.39 -1.13 -0.47
C ALA A 75 -9.23 -1.01 -1.76
N ASN A 76 -8.70 -1.45 -2.91
CA ASN A 76 -9.32 -1.35 -4.23
C ASN A 76 -9.35 -2.70 -4.97
N PRO A 77 -10.02 -3.74 -4.42
CA PRO A 77 -9.97 -5.11 -4.96
C PRO A 77 -10.60 -5.27 -6.34
N ASP A 78 -11.50 -4.36 -6.73
CA ASP A 78 -12.20 -4.40 -8.03
C ASP A 78 -11.30 -3.93 -9.20
N ARG A 79 -10.13 -3.34 -8.90
CA ARG A 79 -9.19 -2.80 -9.87
C ARG A 79 -8.14 -3.84 -10.28
N GLY A 80 -8.41 -4.56 -11.37
CA GLY A 80 -7.52 -5.62 -11.88
C GLY A 80 -6.13 -5.15 -12.35
N ASP A 81 -5.93 -3.85 -12.56
CA ASP A 81 -4.65 -3.25 -12.96
C ASP A 81 -3.67 -3.03 -11.80
N LEU A 82 -4.16 -3.03 -10.55
CA LEU A 82 -3.37 -2.71 -9.36
C LEU A 82 -2.57 -3.89 -8.77
N PRO A 83 -3.07 -5.14 -8.71
CA PRO A 83 -2.32 -6.26 -8.15
C PRO A 83 -0.91 -6.45 -8.74
N PRO A 84 -0.70 -6.36 -10.07
CA PRO A 84 0.64 -6.43 -10.65
C PRO A 84 1.58 -5.31 -10.16
N ARG A 85 1.06 -4.11 -9.85
CA ARG A 85 1.86 -2.99 -9.34
C ARG A 85 2.39 -3.25 -7.94
N CYS A 86 1.55 -3.79 -7.04
CA CYS A 86 1.99 -4.21 -5.70
C CYS A 86 3.06 -5.30 -5.78
N VAL A 87 2.90 -6.29 -6.68
CA VAL A 87 3.92 -7.34 -6.88
C VAL A 87 5.27 -6.73 -7.30
N GLN A 88 5.28 -5.86 -8.30
CA GLN A 88 6.50 -5.18 -8.75
C GLN A 88 7.15 -4.34 -7.63
N ALA A 89 6.35 -3.63 -6.84
CA ALA A 89 6.87 -2.87 -5.70
C ALA A 89 7.48 -3.76 -4.62
N ARG A 90 6.91 -4.96 -4.38
CA ARG A 90 7.50 -5.96 -3.46
C ARG A 90 8.82 -6.50 -3.97
N GLU A 91 8.94 -6.74 -5.27
CA GLU A 91 10.20 -7.14 -5.89
C GLU A 91 11.28 -6.06 -5.75
N GLN A 92 10.92 -4.78 -5.94
CA GLN A 92 11.83 -3.65 -5.72
C GLN A 92 12.29 -3.55 -4.26
N CYS A 93 11.38 -3.68 -3.29
CA CYS A 93 11.73 -3.72 -1.87
C CYS A 93 12.69 -4.88 -1.55
N ALA A 94 12.43 -6.08 -2.10
CA ALA A 94 13.31 -7.24 -1.92
C ALA A 94 14.71 -7.00 -2.52
N GLN A 95 14.78 -6.39 -3.71
CA GLN A 95 16.03 -6.03 -4.36
C GLN A 95 16.85 -5.03 -3.53
N ALA A 96 16.20 -3.96 -3.06
CA ALA A 96 16.84 -2.92 -2.27
C ALA A 96 17.34 -3.47 -0.91
N ASN A 97 16.55 -4.32 -0.25
CA ASN A 97 16.98 -5.04 0.95
C ASN A 97 18.17 -5.96 0.67
N GLY A 98 18.19 -6.64 -0.48
CA GLY A 98 19.34 -7.40 -0.94
C GLY A 98 20.60 -6.53 -1.10
N GLY A 99 20.44 -5.33 -1.67
CA GLY A 99 21.51 -4.33 -1.79
C GLY A 99 22.08 -3.88 -0.44
N CYS A 100 21.21 -3.58 0.53
CA CYS A 100 21.60 -3.26 1.90
C CYS A 100 22.30 -4.44 2.59
N THR A 101 21.80 -5.66 2.40
CA THR A 101 22.39 -6.86 3.02
C THR A 101 23.79 -7.10 2.51
N ARG A 102 24.02 -7.02 1.19
CA ARG A 102 25.36 -7.16 0.58
C ARG A 102 26.34 -6.12 1.12
N CYS A 103 25.95 -4.84 1.17
CA CYS A 103 26.85 -3.80 1.66
C CYS A 103 27.21 -3.99 3.14
N ARG A 104 26.27 -4.49 3.97
CA ARG A 104 26.53 -4.79 5.39
C ARG A 104 27.44 -6.00 5.58
N SER A 105 27.40 -6.96 4.66
CA SER A 105 28.29 -8.13 4.64
C SER A 105 29.68 -7.81 4.11
N GLY A 106 29.87 -6.67 3.44
CA GLY A 106 31.14 -6.26 2.84
C GLY A 106 31.37 -6.79 1.43
N ASP A 107 30.31 -7.20 0.73
CA ASP A 107 30.31 -7.61 -0.69
C ASP A 107 30.13 -6.42 -1.65
#